data_AF-A0A915IDB8-F1
#
_entry.id   AF-A0A915IDB8-F1
#
_cell.length_a   1.000
_cell.length_b   1.000
_cell.length_c   1.000
_cell.angle_alpha   90.00
_cell.angle_beta   90.00
_cell.angle_gamma   90.00
#
_symmetry.space_group_name_H-M   'P 1'
#
loop_
_entity.id
_entity.type
_entity.pdbx_description
1 polymer ?
#
loop_
_entity_poly.entity_id
_entity_poly.type
_entity_poly.pdbx_seq_one_letter_code
_entity_poly.pdbx_strand_id
1 'polypeptide(L)'
;MVYVPELIMVDFSKAFQSVPECPTEIETTLTGSLPRWLNGTLLKNGPGVFEVGPDSFRHWFDGFAIFQRFRFTDGKVFYKSKHLRSDSYKNCLKANRIVTAQFGTPASLDPSLNFFRRYSKKFLPPKLTDNDVVNFVQFGDQVWAATETTLMHQIDPATLDTTKKVDMSKYVAVNVETAHQHYDKRGNVYNIGWSLNTYKVFVTPNSDLFKQTTNLEGFEKTKIMATIKSKRKGFVSYFHSFAMTENYIIFVEMPLLINTIKLLSAHVRTKSFKDSLTWKHDQKV
;
A
#
# COMPACT_ATOMS: atom_id res chain seq x y z
N MET A 1 -9.76 50.05 -2.34
CA MET A 1 -8.78 49.07 -2.86
C MET A 1 -8.54 48.05 -1.78
N VAL A 2 -8.94 46.79 -2.02
CA VAL A 2 -8.69 45.69 -1.08
C VAL A 2 -7.32 45.12 -1.43
N TYR A 3 -6.39 45.18 -0.49
CA TYR A 3 -5.10 44.52 -0.60
C TYR A 3 -5.32 43.01 -0.57
N VAL A 4 -5.11 42.35 -1.72
CA VAL A 4 -5.04 40.88 -1.78
C VAL A 4 -3.57 40.54 -1.59
N PRO A 5 -3.16 39.93 -0.46
CA PRO A 5 -1.78 39.52 -0.28
C PRO A 5 -1.41 38.53 -1.38
N GLU A 6 -0.19 38.65 -1.91
CA GLU A 6 0.37 37.67 -2.85
C GLU A 6 0.21 36.26 -2.27
N LEU A 7 -0.60 35.43 -2.94
CA LEU A 7 -0.62 34.00 -2.68
C LEU A 7 0.81 33.50 -2.90
N ILE A 8 1.46 33.06 -1.82
CA ILE A 8 2.69 32.29 -1.91
C ILE A 8 2.36 31.08 -2.78
N MET A 9 2.77 31.12 -4.05
CA MET A 9 2.67 30.00 -4.98
C MET A 9 3.62 28.92 -4.49
N VAL A 10 3.12 28.02 -3.65
CA VAL A 10 3.87 26.84 -3.22
C VAL A 10 4.00 25.91 -4.43
N ASP A 11 5.23 25.67 -4.87
CA ASP A 11 5.52 24.71 -5.94
C ASP A 11 5.34 23.28 -5.42
N PHE A 12 4.18 22.69 -5.72
CA PHE A 12 3.87 21.30 -5.39
C PHE A 12 4.47 20.29 -6.36
N SER A 13 5.10 20.71 -7.47
CA SER A 13 5.65 19.77 -8.46
C SER A 13 6.72 18.86 -7.86
N LYS A 14 7.47 19.37 -6.87
CA LYS A 14 8.48 18.61 -6.10
C LYS A 14 7.91 17.39 -5.37
N ALA A 15 6.60 17.38 -5.05
CA ALA A 15 5.96 16.23 -4.42
C ALA A 15 5.74 15.04 -5.38
N PHE A 16 5.98 15.24 -6.68
CA PHE A 16 5.79 14.25 -7.75
C PHE A 16 7.07 13.95 -8.52
N GLN A 17 8.23 14.26 -7.94
CA GLN A 17 9.55 14.01 -8.55
C GLN A 17 10.26 12.85 -7.85
N SER A 18 11.02 12.07 -8.62
CA SER A 18 11.84 11.01 -8.07
C SER A 18 12.93 11.58 -7.18
N VAL A 19 13.17 10.92 -6.05
CA VAL A 19 14.20 11.31 -5.09
C VAL A 19 15.14 10.13 -4.83
N PRO A 20 16.46 10.37 -4.73
CA PRO A 20 17.38 9.34 -4.28
C PRO A 20 17.11 9.00 -2.81
N GLU A 21 17.42 7.76 -2.42
CA GLU A 21 17.44 7.38 -1.01
C GLU A 21 18.63 8.00 -0.25
N CYS A 22 18.46 8.17 1.06
CA CYS A 22 19.48 8.62 2.00
C CYS A 22 19.73 7.48 3.02
N PRO A 23 20.50 6.44 2.66
CA PRO A 23 20.60 5.20 3.43
C PRO A 23 21.46 5.35 4.69
N THR A 24 22.36 6.35 4.71
CA THR A 24 23.15 6.75 5.88
C THR A 24 22.35 7.76 6.68
N GLU A 25 22.26 7.56 7.99
CA GLU A 25 21.56 8.49 8.86
C GLU A 25 22.29 9.83 8.93
N ILE A 26 21.55 10.94 8.82
CA ILE A 26 22.07 12.31 8.88
C ILE A 26 21.37 13.09 9.99
N GLU A 27 22.09 13.94 10.71
CA GLU A 27 21.50 14.91 11.65
C GLU A 27 20.87 16.07 10.86
N THR A 28 19.62 16.43 11.19
CA THR A 28 18.90 17.51 10.51
C THR A 28 19.16 18.86 11.18
N THR A 29 19.12 19.95 10.41
CA THR A 29 19.13 21.31 10.97
C THR A 29 17.81 21.62 11.67
N LEU A 30 17.85 21.83 12.99
CA LEU A 30 16.68 22.18 13.79
C LEU A 30 16.48 23.71 13.82
N THR A 31 15.24 24.16 13.60
CA THR A 31 14.81 25.54 13.89
C THR A 31 13.79 25.50 15.02
N GLY A 32 14.00 26.27 16.09
CA GLY A 32 13.20 26.20 17.32
C GLY A 32 13.71 25.16 18.32
N SER A 33 12.83 24.67 19.20
CA SER A 33 13.16 23.68 20.22
C SER A 33 12.16 22.52 20.23
N LEU A 34 12.65 21.30 20.48
CA LEU A 34 11.82 20.12 20.59
C LEU A 34 11.32 19.93 22.03
N PRO A 35 10.10 19.39 22.22
CA PRO A 35 9.65 18.98 23.55
C PRO A 35 10.58 17.93 24.15
N ARG A 36 10.97 18.09 25.43
CA ARG A 36 11.92 17.17 26.10
C ARG A 36 11.43 15.73 26.19
N TRP A 37 10.12 15.52 26.18
CA TRP A 37 9.51 14.20 26.22
C TRP A 37 9.54 13.48 24.86
N LEU A 38 9.87 14.18 23.76
CA LEU A 38 9.87 13.61 22.43
C LEU A 38 11.13 12.77 22.21
N ASN A 39 10.99 11.47 22.40
CA ASN A 39 12.01 10.47 22.10
C ASN A 39 11.34 9.29 21.41
N GLY A 40 11.80 8.95 20.21
CA GLY A 40 11.17 7.91 19.40
C GLY A 40 11.46 8.05 17.91
N THR A 41 10.66 7.36 17.10
CA THR A 41 10.82 7.33 15.64
C THR A 41 9.49 7.59 14.95
N LEU A 42 9.47 8.54 14.03
CA LEU A 42 8.40 8.72 13.05
C LEU A 42 8.80 8.02 11.76
N LEU A 43 7.97 7.07 11.33
CA LEU A 43 8.07 6.42 10.03
C LEU A 43 7.02 7.00 9.09
N LYS A 44 7.42 7.33 7.87
CA LYS A 44 6.53 7.75 6.79
C LYS A 44 6.79 6.94 5.54
N ASN A 45 5.70 6.62 4.84
CA ASN A 45 5.72 5.91 3.57
C ASN A 45 5.08 6.79 2.50
N GLY A 46 5.47 6.57 1.24
CA GLY A 46 4.94 7.29 0.10
C GLY A 46 5.75 7.03 -1.18
N PRO A 47 5.26 7.49 -2.34
CA PRO A 47 5.96 7.30 -3.60
C PRO A 47 7.21 8.19 -3.67
N GLY A 48 8.32 7.62 -4.13
CA GLY A 48 9.61 8.33 -4.28
C GLY A 48 10.33 8.08 -5.60
N VAL A 49 9.77 7.24 -6.48
CA VAL A 49 10.29 7.01 -7.84
C VAL A 49 9.11 7.00 -8.80
N PHE A 50 9.09 7.93 -9.75
CA PHE A 50 7.97 8.18 -10.66
C PHE A 50 8.22 7.71 -12.10
N GLU A 51 9.43 7.18 -12.38
CA GLU A 51 9.83 6.70 -13.70
C GLU A 51 10.81 5.53 -13.61
N VAL A 52 10.83 4.69 -14.65
CA VAL A 52 11.73 3.55 -14.80
C VAL A 52 12.17 3.47 -16.26
N GLY A 53 13.45 3.78 -16.51
CA GLY A 53 13.96 3.85 -17.88
C GLY A 53 13.16 4.88 -18.70
N PRO A 54 12.60 4.52 -19.86
CA PRO A 54 11.79 5.41 -20.68
C PRO A 54 10.33 5.53 -20.23
N ASP A 55 9.88 4.72 -19.27
CA ASP A 55 8.48 4.67 -18.83
C ASP A 55 8.25 5.57 -17.61
N SER A 56 7.11 6.26 -17.57
CA SER A 56 6.66 7.03 -16.41
C SER A 56 5.36 6.49 -15.83
N PHE A 57 5.22 6.57 -14.51
CA PHE A 57 3.98 6.28 -13.82
C PHE A 57 2.92 7.35 -14.08
N ARG A 58 1.66 6.93 -14.20
CA ARG A 58 0.51 7.77 -14.60
C ARG A 58 -0.38 8.17 -13.44
N HIS A 59 -0.12 7.64 -12.25
CA HIS A 59 -0.89 7.91 -11.05
C HIS A 59 0.02 8.05 -9.85
N TRP A 60 -0.35 8.91 -8.90
CA TRP A 60 0.46 9.17 -7.71
C TRP A 60 0.73 7.90 -6.89
N PHE A 61 -0.26 7.02 -6.77
CA PHE A 61 -0.15 5.72 -6.08
C PHE A 61 0.74 4.68 -6.77
N ASP A 62 1.23 4.96 -7.98
CA ASP A 62 2.02 3.98 -8.73
C ASP A 62 3.52 4.12 -8.49
N GLY A 63 3.97 5.29 -8.01
CA GLY A 63 5.38 5.54 -7.74
C GLY A 63 5.93 4.55 -6.72
N PHE A 64 7.17 4.08 -6.89
CA PHE A 64 7.72 3.09 -5.98
C PHE A 64 7.96 3.66 -4.59
N ALA A 65 7.62 2.86 -3.58
CA ALA A 65 7.68 3.25 -2.19
C ALA A 65 9.09 3.67 -1.75
N ILE A 66 9.17 4.81 -1.07
CA ILE A 66 10.32 5.24 -0.29
C ILE A 66 9.91 5.37 1.18
N PHE A 67 10.62 4.62 2.02
CA PHE A 67 10.47 4.70 3.46
C PHE A 67 11.31 5.84 3.99
N GLN A 68 10.72 6.66 4.84
CA GLN A 68 11.35 7.81 5.46
C GLN A 68 11.28 7.64 6.98
N ARG A 69 12.38 7.98 7.66
CA ARG A 69 12.50 7.88 9.10
C ARG A 69 13.03 9.18 9.69
N PHE A 70 12.35 9.65 10.73
CA PHE A 70 12.82 10.73 11.60
C PHE A 70 12.97 10.18 13.01
N ARG A 71 14.21 10.08 13.51
CA ARG A 71 14.52 9.62 14.86
C ARG A 71 14.78 10.83 15.76
N PHE A 72 14.04 10.91 16.86
CA PHE A 72 14.14 11.94 17.88
C PHE A 72 14.87 11.36 19.09
N THR A 73 15.99 11.95 19.48
CA THR A 73 16.71 11.58 20.72
C THR A 73 17.47 12.81 21.21
N ASP A 74 17.50 13.02 22.53
CA ASP A 74 18.37 14.03 23.16
C ASP A 74 18.27 15.45 22.54
N GLY A 75 17.06 15.85 22.13
CA GLY A 75 16.80 17.15 21.50
C GLY A 75 17.29 17.27 20.05
N LYS A 76 17.71 16.15 19.44
CA LYS A 76 18.17 16.06 18.05
C LYS A 76 17.21 15.28 17.18
N VAL A 77 17.25 15.53 15.88
CA VAL A 77 16.50 14.79 14.86
C VAL A 77 17.46 14.26 13.82
N PHE A 78 17.29 12.97 13.51
CA PHE A 78 18.05 12.28 12.51
C PHE A 78 17.14 11.76 11.41
N TYR A 79 17.55 11.95 10.16
CA TYR A 79 16.82 11.54 8.97
C TYR A 79 17.51 10.36 8.27
N LYS A 80 16.71 9.46 7.71
CA LYS A 80 17.14 8.36 6.85
C LYS A 80 16.01 7.99 5.89
N SER A 81 16.34 7.58 4.66
CA SER A 81 15.37 6.99 3.74
C SER A 81 15.94 5.81 2.96
N LYS A 82 15.07 4.87 2.58
CA LYS A 82 15.38 3.72 1.72
C LYS A 82 14.18 3.37 0.85
N HIS A 83 14.40 3.03 -0.41
CA HIS A 83 13.31 2.48 -1.23
C HIS A 83 12.97 1.05 -0.81
N LEU A 84 11.69 0.70 -0.86
CA LEU A 84 11.25 -0.67 -0.71
C LEU A 84 11.84 -1.54 -1.83
N ARG A 85 12.55 -2.60 -1.47
CA ARG A 85 13.11 -3.56 -2.44
C ARG A 85 12.10 -4.65 -2.85
N SER A 86 10.90 -4.22 -3.24
CA SER A 86 9.81 -5.11 -3.67
C SER A 86 10.16 -5.86 -4.96
N ASP A 87 9.44 -6.95 -5.24
CA ASP A 87 9.60 -7.66 -6.50
C ASP A 87 9.20 -6.78 -7.69
N SER A 88 8.16 -5.95 -7.54
CA SER A 88 7.77 -4.95 -8.56
C SER A 88 8.94 -4.00 -8.85
N TYR A 89 9.58 -3.45 -7.82
CA TYR A 89 10.73 -2.54 -7.94
C TYR A 89 11.91 -3.23 -8.66
N LYS A 90 12.35 -4.38 -8.14
CA LYS A 90 13.49 -5.15 -8.68
C LYS A 90 13.26 -5.56 -10.13
N ASN A 91 12.04 -6.04 -10.46
CA ASN A 91 11.71 -6.50 -11.80
C ASN A 91 11.68 -5.35 -12.81
N CYS A 92 11.10 -4.20 -12.44
CA CYS A 92 11.04 -3.03 -13.31
C CYS A 92 12.44 -2.43 -13.55
N LEU A 93 13.27 -2.29 -12.50
CA LEU A 93 14.65 -1.84 -12.67
C LEU A 93 15.46 -2.77 -13.55
N LYS A 94 15.38 -4.09 -13.32
CA LYS A 94 16.10 -5.09 -14.13
C LYS A 94 15.67 -5.06 -15.60
N ALA A 95 14.38 -4.80 -15.86
CA ALA A 95 13.85 -4.73 -17.22
C ALA A 95 14.01 -3.33 -17.86
N ASN A 96 14.48 -2.34 -17.10
CA ASN A 96 14.54 -0.93 -17.46
C ASN A 96 13.23 -0.37 -18.05
N ARG A 97 12.10 -0.78 -17.48
CA ARG A 97 10.72 -0.41 -17.90
C ARG A 97 9.68 -0.90 -16.87
N ILE A 98 8.45 -0.43 -16.93
CA ILE A 98 7.38 -0.85 -16.00
C ILE A 98 6.83 -2.21 -16.43
N VAL A 99 7.26 -3.32 -15.81
CA VAL A 99 6.79 -4.68 -16.16
C VAL A 99 5.75 -5.26 -15.20
N THR A 100 5.45 -4.56 -14.11
CA THR A 100 4.41 -4.92 -13.15
C THR A 100 3.36 -3.82 -13.11
N ALA A 101 2.11 -4.16 -13.42
CA ALA A 101 1.02 -3.20 -13.41
C ALA A 101 0.81 -2.65 -12.00
N GLN A 102 0.60 -1.34 -11.90
CA GLN A 102 0.29 -0.62 -10.66
C GLN A 102 -1.21 -0.26 -10.62
N PHE A 103 -1.60 0.65 -9.73
CA PHE A 103 -2.98 1.09 -9.60
C PHE A 103 -3.50 1.75 -10.89
N GLY A 104 -2.79 2.74 -11.43
CA GLY A 104 -3.19 3.52 -12.61
C GLY A 104 -2.32 3.30 -13.86
N THR A 105 -1.24 2.54 -13.74
CA THR A 105 -0.28 2.31 -14.82
C THR A 105 -0.26 0.82 -15.20
N PRO A 106 -0.66 0.46 -16.44
CA PRO A 106 -0.54 -0.92 -16.90
C PRO A 106 0.93 -1.31 -17.08
N ALA A 107 1.23 -2.61 -17.04
CA ALA A 107 2.55 -3.10 -17.42
C ALA A 107 2.83 -2.83 -18.91
N SER A 108 4.02 -2.32 -19.20
CA SER A 108 4.54 -2.12 -20.53
C SER A 108 4.72 -3.46 -21.25
N LEU A 109 4.40 -3.47 -22.54
CA LEU A 109 4.63 -4.61 -23.40
C LEU A 109 6.12 -4.78 -23.64
N ASP A 110 6.59 -6.03 -23.69
CA ASP A 110 7.97 -6.33 -24.01
C ASP A 110 8.23 -6.26 -25.52
N PRO A 111 8.90 -5.21 -26.05
CA PRO A 111 9.24 -5.09 -27.47
C PRO A 111 9.93 -6.33 -28.04
N SER A 112 10.78 -7.01 -27.25
CA SER A 112 11.58 -8.15 -27.69
C SER A 112 10.81 -9.48 -27.84
N LEU A 113 9.58 -9.56 -27.31
CA LEU A 113 8.78 -10.78 -27.42
C LEU A 113 7.99 -10.80 -28.72
N ASN A 114 8.09 -11.90 -29.46
CA ASN A 114 7.22 -12.17 -30.60
C ASN A 114 5.75 -12.29 -30.17
N PHE A 115 4.84 -12.03 -31.11
CA PHE A 115 3.39 -11.99 -30.87
C PHE A 115 2.86 -13.20 -30.08
N PHE A 116 3.25 -14.42 -30.45
CA PHE A 116 2.82 -15.64 -29.77
C PHE A 116 3.23 -15.69 -28.29
N ARG A 117 4.46 -15.27 -27.96
CA ARG A 117 4.97 -15.25 -26.58
C ARG A 117 4.37 -14.11 -25.75
N ARG A 118 3.99 -13.00 -26.39
CA ARG A 118 3.17 -11.95 -25.75
C ARG A 118 1.76 -12.46 -25.44
N TYR A 119 1.17 -13.19 -26.37
CA TYR A 119 -0.17 -13.75 -26.22
C TYR A 119 -0.21 -14.83 -25.14
N SER A 120 0.77 -15.75 -25.10
CA SER A 120 0.81 -16.82 -24.10
C SER A 120 0.95 -16.29 -22.67
N LYS A 121 1.69 -15.20 -22.46
CA LYS A 121 1.82 -14.53 -21.15
C LYS A 121 0.51 -13.92 -20.63
N LYS A 122 -0.50 -13.70 -21.48
CA LYS A 122 -1.82 -13.23 -21.06
C LYS A 122 -2.63 -14.29 -20.31
N PHE A 123 -2.28 -15.57 -20.43
CA PHE A 123 -2.93 -16.68 -19.74
C PHE A 123 -2.28 -17.03 -18.38
N LEU A 124 -1.13 -16.44 -18.07
CA LEU A 124 -0.58 -16.52 -16.72
C LEU A 124 -1.42 -15.66 -15.78
N PRO A 125 -1.69 -16.12 -14.54
CA PRO A 125 -2.42 -15.32 -13.57
C PRO A 125 -1.69 -13.99 -13.33
N PRO A 126 -2.42 -12.86 -13.21
CA PRO A 126 -1.82 -11.57 -12.99
C PRO A 126 -1.05 -11.57 -11.67
N LYS A 127 0.18 -11.04 -11.70
CA LYS A 127 0.92 -10.77 -10.47
C LYS A 127 0.36 -9.49 -9.86
N LEU A 128 -0.13 -9.58 -8.63
CA LEU A 128 -0.44 -8.40 -7.84
C LEU A 128 0.84 -7.60 -7.59
N THR A 129 0.72 -6.27 -7.56
CA THR A 129 1.83 -5.45 -7.12
C THR A 129 2.07 -5.63 -5.62
N ASP A 130 3.34 -5.59 -5.26
CA ASP A 130 3.86 -5.59 -3.90
C ASP A 130 4.58 -4.26 -3.61
N ASN A 131 4.17 -3.19 -4.32
CA ASN A 131 4.59 -1.83 -4.06
C ASN A 131 3.83 -1.27 -2.85
N ASP A 132 4.32 -1.60 -1.66
CA ASP A 132 3.71 -1.23 -0.38
C ASP A 132 3.98 0.24 -0.03
N VAL A 133 3.29 1.13 -0.74
CA VAL A 133 3.54 2.59 -0.74
C VAL A 133 2.62 3.39 0.19
N VAL A 134 1.58 2.76 0.75
CA VAL A 134 0.46 3.50 1.37
C VAL A 134 0.72 3.78 2.84
N ASN A 135 1.00 2.73 3.63
CA ASN A 135 1.07 2.88 5.09
C ASN A 135 2.08 1.92 5.73
N PHE A 136 2.40 2.18 7.00
CA PHE A 136 2.99 1.20 7.90
C PHE A 136 1.93 0.69 8.88
N VAL A 137 1.96 -0.60 9.14
CA VAL A 137 0.98 -1.35 9.92
C VAL A 137 1.72 -2.23 10.90
N GLN A 138 1.13 -2.49 12.07
CA GLN A 138 1.85 -3.11 13.18
C GLN A 138 1.18 -4.41 13.61
N PHE A 139 1.98 -5.46 13.83
CA PHE A 139 1.52 -6.69 14.47
C PHE A 139 2.52 -6.98 15.59
N GLY A 140 2.08 -6.89 16.85
CA GLY A 140 2.99 -6.93 18.00
C GLY A 140 4.11 -5.89 17.87
N ASP A 141 5.36 -6.34 17.87
CA ASP A 141 6.53 -5.46 17.72
C ASP A 141 7.02 -5.36 16.26
N GLN A 142 6.39 -6.08 15.34
CA GLN A 142 6.74 -6.07 13.92
C GLN A 142 6.05 -4.93 13.19
N VAL A 143 6.83 -4.20 12.38
CA VAL A 143 6.32 -3.16 11.48
C VAL A 143 6.33 -3.68 10.06
N TRP A 144 5.22 -3.46 9.35
CA TRP A 144 4.98 -3.93 8.00
C TRP A 144 4.57 -2.75 7.11
N ALA A 145 5.16 -2.63 5.93
CA ALA A 145 4.67 -1.74 4.89
C ALA A 145 3.50 -2.43 4.17
N ALA A 146 2.45 -1.66 3.88
CA ALA A 146 1.27 -2.15 3.17
C ALA A 146 0.83 -1.21 2.03
N THR A 147 0.27 -1.82 0.98
CA THR A 147 -0.65 -1.20 0.03
C THR A 147 -2.02 -1.89 0.14
N GLU A 148 -2.89 -1.75 -0.86
CA GLU A 148 -4.22 -2.38 -0.88
C GLU A 148 -4.24 -3.75 -1.59
N THR A 149 -3.10 -4.45 -1.66
CA THR A 149 -3.06 -5.87 -2.04
C THR A 149 -2.94 -6.72 -0.79
N THR A 150 -2.90 -8.05 -0.93
CA THR A 150 -2.68 -8.96 0.22
C THR A 150 -1.19 -9.11 0.56
N LEU A 151 -0.30 -8.46 -0.19
CA LEU A 151 1.13 -8.55 0.01
C LEU A 151 1.57 -7.45 0.96
N MET A 152 2.39 -7.79 1.95
CA MET A 152 3.03 -6.83 2.84
C MET A 152 4.50 -7.16 3.01
N HIS A 153 5.31 -6.14 3.27
CA HIS A 153 6.73 -6.27 3.53
C HIS A 153 7.09 -5.86 4.95
N GLN A 154 7.72 -6.76 5.69
CA GLN A 154 8.23 -6.43 7.01
C GLN A 154 9.44 -5.51 6.88
N ILE A 155 9.51 -4.51 7.74
CA ILE A 155 10.63 -3.58 7.82
C ILE A 155 11.27 -3.59 9.20
N ASP A 156 12.58 -3.41 9.23
CA ASP A 156 13.29 -3.03 10.45
C ASP A 156 13.16 -1.50 10.63
N PRO A 157 12.51 -1.03 11.72
CA PRO A 157 12.26 0.40 11.93
C PRO A 157 13.53 1.22 12.22
N ALA A 158 14.65 0.59 12.60
CA ALA A 158 15.92 1.28 12.81
C ALA A 158 16.71 1.41 11.50
N THR A 159 16.74 0.36 10.69
CA THR A 159 17.59 0.29 9.48
C THR A 159 16.86 0.62 8.18
N LEU A 160 15.52 0.59 8.20
CA LEU A 160 14.61 0.61 7.04
C LEU A 160 14.83 -0.55 6.06
N ASP A 161 15.52 -1.61 6.47
CA ASP A 161 15.71 -2.78 5.64
C ASP A 161 14.43 -3.63 5.57
N THR A 162 14.13 -4.09 4.36
CA THR A 162 13.04 -5.02 4.12
C THR A 162 13.49 -6.43 4.46
N THR A 163 12.86 -7.07 5.43
CA THR A 163 13.31 -8.38 5.95
C THR A 163 12.48 -9.54 5.40
N LYS A 164 11.15 -9.37 5.32
CA LYS A 164 10.22 -10.43 4.94
C LYS A 164 9.11 -9.93 4.03
N LYS A 165 8.47 -10.87 3.37
CA LYS A 165 7.25 -10.67 2.58
C LYS A 165 6.21 -11.70 3.04
N VAL A 166 4.99 -11.24 3.27
CA VAL A 166 3.84 -12.08 3.60
C VAL A 166 2.75 -11.89 2.56
N ASP A 167 1.95 -12.94 2.35
CA ASP A 167 0.74 -12.89 1.54
C ASP A 167 -0.45 -13.29 2.40
N MET A 168 -1.26 -12.30 2.79
CA MET A 168 -2.42 -12.46 3.65
C MET A 168 -3.48 -13.37 3.05
N SER A 169 -3.51 -13.54 1.72
CA SER A 169 -4.46 -14.44 1.05
C SER A 169 -4.28 -15.91 1.44
N LYS A 170 -3.10 -16.27 2.00
CA LYS A 170 -2.81 -17.61 2.55
C LYS A 170 -3.47 -17.86 3.90
N TYR A 171 -3.80 -16.79 4.65
CA TYR A 171 -4.31 -16.87 6.01
C TYR A 171 -5.78 -16.42 6.11
N VAL A 172 -6.23 -15.58 5.17
CA VAL A 172 -7.60 -15.11 5.09
C VAL A 172 -8.03 -15.02 3.63
N ALA A 173 -9.24 -15.51 3.33
CA ALA A 173 -9.74 -15.61 1.97
C ALA A 173 -10.21 -14.26 1.39
N VAL A 174 -9.29 -13.31 1.18
CA VAL A 174 -9.49 -12.00 0.54
C VAL A 174 -8.57 -11.84 -0.68
N ASN A 175 -8.98 -11.03 -1.64
CA ASN A 175 -8.20 -10.67 -2.83
C ASN A 175 -7.50 -9.30 -2.70
N VAL A 176 -8.09 -8.44 -1.88
CA VAL A 176 -7.66 -7.06 -1.57
C VAL A 176 -8.06 -6.82 -0.12
N GLU A 177 -7.25 -6.06 0.59
CA GLU A 177 -7.49 -5.59 1.95
C GLU A 177 -7.03 -4.13 2.07
N THR A 178 -7.48 -3.43 3.11
CA THR A 178 -7.05 -2.03 3.31
C THR A 178 -5.66 -1.93 3.92
N ALA A 179 -4.97 -0.82 3.67
CA ALA A 179 -3.75 -0.43 4.38
C ALA A 179 -4.03 0.34 5.69
N HIS A 180 -5.28 0.28 6.20
CA HIS A 180 -5.77 1.09 7.33
C HIS A 180 -6.43 0.20 8.38
N GLN A 181 -5.63 -0.66 9.00
CA GLN A 181 -6.08 -1.54 10.08
C GLN A 181 -6.43 -0.74 11.34
N HIS A 182 -7.36 -1.30 12.11
CA HIS A 182 -7.66 -0.83 13.46
C HIS A 182 -7.10 -1.78 14.51
N TYR A 183 -6.85 -1.25 15.70
CA TYR A 183 -6.25 -1.98 16.82
C TYR A 183 -7.14 -1.89 18.05
N ASP A 184 -7.33 -3.00 18.76
CA ASP A 184 -7.94 -2.96 20.08
C ASP A 184 -6.91 -2.79 21.20
N LYS A 185 -7.37 -2.61 22.45
CA LYS A 185 -6.52 -2.44 23.64
C LYS A 185 -5.57 -3.62 23.90
N ARG A 186 -5.84 -4.80 23.33
CA ARG A 186 -4.99 -6.00 23.46
C ARG A 186 -3.97 -6.11 22.31
N GLY A 187 -4.01 -5.18 21.36
CA GLY A 187 -3.20 -5.18 20.15
C GLY A 187 -3.71 -6.11 19.06
N ASN A 188 -4.94 -6.63 19.15
CA ASN A 188 -5.50 -7.40 18.04
C ASN A 188 -5.72 -6.48 16.85
N VAL A 189 -5.40 -6.98 15.66
CA VAL A 189 -5.44 -6.19 14.43
C VAL A 189 -6.69 -6.55 13.64
N TYR A 190 -7.52 -5.56 13.35
CA TYR A 190 -8.76 -5.70 12.58
C TYR A 190 -8.56 -5.08 11.22
N ASN A 191 -8.98 -5.79 10.18
CA ASN A 191 -8.98 -5.27 8.83
C ASN A 191 -10.23 -5.75 8.06
N ILE A 192 -10.47 -5.11 6.93
CA ILE A 192 -11.52 -5.47 6.00
C ILE A 192 -10.91 -5.65 4.61
N GLY A 193 -11.36 -6.70 3.95
CA GLY A 193 -11.01 -6.98 2.56
C GLY A 193 -12.22 -7.48 1.81
N TRP A 194 -12.05 -7.78 0.53
CA TRP A 194 -13.10 -8.39 -0.27
C TRP A 194 -12.58 -9.58 -1.06
N SER A 195 -13.47 -10.52 -1.32
CA SER A 195 -13.27 -11.60 -2.27
C SER A 195 -14.56 -11.90 -2.99
N LEU A 196 -14.49 -12.09 -4.30
CA LEU A 196 -15.65 -12.27 -5.18
C LEU A 196 -16.67 -11.13 -4.98
N ASN A 197 -17.90 -11.42 -4.55
CA ASN A 197 -18.94 -10.43 -4.24
C ASN A 197 -19.18 -10.29 -2.72
N THR A 198 -18.17 -10.53 -1.89
CA THR A 198 -18.28 -10.47 -0.43
C THR A 198 -17.18 -9.61 0.19
N TYR A 199 -17.55 -8.79 1.17
CA TYR A 199 -16.63 -8.14 2.08
C TYR A 199 -16.42 -9.03 3.30
N LYS A 200 -15.19 -9.07 3.81
CA LYS A 200 -14.79 -9.89 4.93
C LYS A 200 -14.08 -9.01 5.94
N VAL A 201 -14.67 -8.92 7.13
CA VAL A 201 -14.02 -8.34 8.30
C VAL A 201 -13.30 -9.47 8.99
N PHE A 202 -12.02 -9.28 9.27
CA PHE A 202 -11.18 -10.29 9.90
C PHE A 202 -10.31 -9.68 10.99
N VAL A 203 -9.88 -10.54 11.90
CA VAL A 203 -9.00 -10.18 13.01
C VAL A 203 -7.80 -11.10 13.01
N THR A 204 -6.62 -10.52 13.22
CA THR A 204 -5.38 -11.21 13.53
C THR A 204 -5.11 -10.98 15.02
N PRO A 205 -5.31 -11.99 15.88
CA PRO A 205 -5.09 -11.85 17.31
C PRO A 205 -3.63 -11.51 17.63
N ASN A 206 -3.41 -10.59 18.57
CA ASN A 206 -2.09 -10.34 19.09
C ASN A 206 -1.53 -11.60 19.76
N SER A 207 -0.23 -11.84 19.61
CA SER A 207 0.43 -12.98 20.23
C SER A 207 1.93 -12.75 20.36
N ASP A 208 2.57 -13.49 21.27
CA ASP A 208 4.02 -13.44 21.46
C ASP A 208 4.81 -13.85 20.21
N LEU A 209 4.16 -14.51 19.25
CA LEU A 209 4.75 -14.83 17.94
C LEU A 209 5.17 -13.55 17.20
N PHE A 210 4.43 -12.45 17.39
CA PHE A 210 4.76 -11.16 16.80
C PHE A 210 5.80 -10.34 17.58
N LYS A 211 6.31 -10.83 18.72
CA LYS A 211 7.46 -10.21 19.40
C LYS A 211 8.79 -10.64 18.78
N GLN A 212 8.79 -11.78 18.10
CA GLN A 212 9.95 -12.25 17.37
C GLN A 212 9.90 -11.66 15.96
N THR A 213 10.92 -10.89 15.58
CA THR A 213 10.99 -10.25 14.25
C THR A 213 10.99 -11.25 13.10
N THR A 214 11.15 -12.54 13.36
CA THR A 214 11.22 -13.58 12.34
C THR A 214 9.99 -14.49 12.24
N ASN A 215 8.91 -14.30 13.01
CA ASN A 215 7.80 -15.25 12.94
C ASN A 215 6.65 -14.78 12.03
N LEU A 216 6.15 -15.68 11.18
CA LEU A 216 4.93 -15.51 10.36
C LEU A 216 3.74 -16.36 10.87
N GLU A 217 3.97 -17.31 11.78
CA GLU A 217 2.95 -18.19 12.38
C GLU A 217 1.87 -17.39 13.11
N GLY A 218 2.19 -16.17 13.56
CA GLY A 218 1.20 -15.25 14.13
C GLY A 218 0.02 -15.00 13.19
N PHE A 219 0.25 -14.95 11.88
CA PHE A 219 -0.81 -14.74 10.89
C PHE A 219 -1.73 -15.96 10.72
N GLU A 220 -1.30 -17.18 11.09
CA GLU A 220 -2.14 -18.39 11.03
C GLU A 220 -3.36 -18.33 11.96
N LYS A 221 -3.30 -17.46 12.98
CA LYS A 221 -4.42 -17.22 13.90
C LYS A 221 -5.46 -16.24 13.35
N THR A 222 -5.25 -15.72 12.14
CA THR A 222 -6.18 -14.80 11.49
C THR A 222 -7.52 -15.50 11.24
N LYS A 223 -8.63 -14.85 11.59
CA LYS A 223 -9.97 -15.41 11.43
C LYS A 223 -10.96 -14.38 10.89
N ILE A 224 -11.88 -14.85 10.07
CA ILE A 224 -13.01 -14.05 9.60
C ILE A 224 -13.98 -13.86 10.78
N MET A 225 -14.30 -12.60 11.08
CA MET A 225 -15.30 -12.23 12.09
C MET A 225 -16.69 -12.05 11.49
N ALA A 226 -16.75 -11.45 10.31
CA ALA A 226 -18.01 -11.21 9.61
C ALA A 226 -17.82 -11.30 8.10
N THR A 227 -18.85 -11.78 7.40
CA THR A 227 -18.93 -11.75 5.95
C THR A 227 -20.17 -10.97 5.53
N ILE A 228 -19.99 -9.92 4.75
CA ILE A 228 -21.05 -9.05 4.25
C ILE A 228 -21.16 -9.29 2.75
N LYS A 229 -22.33 -9.66 2.25
CA LYS A 229 -22.55 -9.84 0.80
C LYS A 229 -22.76 -8.47 0.16
N SER A 230 -22.06 -8.20 -0.95
CA SER A 230 -22.42 -7.05 -1.78
C SER A 230 -23.79 -7.30 -2.41
N LYS A 231 -24.64 -6.27 -2.42
CA LYS A 231 -25.93 -6.32 -3.11
C LYS A 231 -25.77 -6.25 -4.64
N ARG A 232 -24.56 -5.96 -5.15
CA ARG A 232 -24.31 -5.62 -6.55
C ARG A 232 -23.66 -6.80 -7.27
N LYS A 233 -24.43 -7.52 -8.10
CA LYS A 233 -23.90 -8.66 -8.87
C LYS A 233 -22.77 -8.22 -9.80
N GLY A 234 -21.57 -8.82 -9.65
CA GLY A 234 -20.41 -8.52 -10.49
C GLY A 234 -19.69 -7.21 -10.14
N PHE A 235 -20.02 -6.61 -9.00
CA PHE A 235 -19.39 -5.41 -8.49
C PHE A 235 -19.13 -5.54 -6.99
N VAL A 236 -18.07 -4.89 -6.54
CA VAL A 236 -17.82 -4.60 -5.12
C VAL A 236 -17.44 -3.13 -5.00
N SER A 237 -17.75 -2.49 -3.89
CA SER A 237 -17.32 -1.12 -3.61
C SER A 237 -15.80 -1.09 -3.46
N TYR A 238 -15.19 -0.05 -4.01
CA TYR A 238 -13.91 0.41 -3.52
C TYR A 238 -14.11 1.02 -2.13
N PHE A 239 -13.25 0.67 -1.18
CA PHE A 239 -13.22 1.24 0.16
C PHE A 239 -11.76 1.31 0.58
N HIS A 240 -11.39 2.44 1.19
CA HIS A 240 -10.01 2.67 1.62
C HIS A 240 -9.82 2.34 3.10
N SER A 241 -10.89 2.42 3.90
CA SER A 241 -10.87 2.19 5.33
C SER A 241 -12.27 1.85 5.84
N PHE A 242 -12.36 1.60 7.14
CA PHE A 242 -13.60 1.37 7.87
C PHE A 242 -13.50 2.05 9.25
N ALA A 243 -14.62 2.15 9.97
CA ALA A 243 -14.63 2.68 11.32
C ALA A 243 -14.82 1.56 12.35
N MET A 244 -14.19 1.71 13.51
CA MET A 244 -14.27 0.76 14.63
C MET A 244 -14.52 1.51 15.92
N THR A 245 -15.40 0.95 16.76
CA THR A 245 -15.63 1.37 18.14
C THR A 245 -15.42 0.16 19.04
N GLU A 246 -15.60 0.31 20.36
CA GLU A 246 -15.49 -0.81 21.30
C GLU A 246 -16.43 -1.97 20.98
N ASN A 247 -17.61 -1.69 20.40
CA ASN A 247 -18.66 -2.69 20.16
C ASN A 247 -19.08 -2.84 18.69
N TYR A 248 -18.63 -1.96 17.80
CA TYR A 248 -19.11 -1.92 16.41
C TYR A 248 -17.97 -1.79 15.41
N ILE A 249 -18.10 -2.52 14.31
CA ILE A 249 -17.38 -2.29 13.07
C ILE A 249 -18.37 -1.72 12.06
N ILE A 250 -18.03 -0.56 11.51
CA ILE A 250 -18.89 0.20 10.59
C ILE A 250 -18.22 0.21 9.22
N PHE A 251 -18.88 -0.43 8.26
CA PHE A 251 -18.47 -0.47 6.86
C PHE A 251 -19.46 0.33 6.00
N VAL A 252 -18.92 1.17 5.11
CA VAL A 252 -19.70 2.01 4.20
C VAL A 252 -19.49 1.51 2.76
N GLU A 253 -20.52 0.93 2.15
CA GLU A 253 -20.49 0.53 0.74
C GLU A 253 -20.71 1.78 -0.15
N MET A 254 -19.63 2.28 -0.74
CA MET A 254 -19.59 3.51 -1.53
C MET A 254 -20.04 3.30 -3.00
N PRO A 255 -20.49 4.36 -3.70
CA PRO A 255 -20.90 4.27 -5.11
C PRO A 255 -19.75 4.15 -6.12
N LEU A 256 -18.49 4.23 -5.69
CA LEU A 256 -17.32 3.90 -6.50
C LEU A 256 -17.11 2.38 -6.50
N LEU A 257 -17.38 1.72 -7.62
CA LEU A 257 -17.38 0.26 -7.71
C LEU A 257 -16.20 -0.27 -8.52
N ILE A 258 -15.69 -1.43 -8.11
CA ILE A 258 -14.79 -2.29 -8.87
C ILE A 258 -15.66 -3.25 -9.68
N ASN A 259 -15.53 -3.21 -11.01
CA ASN A 259 -16.15 -4.20 -11.90
C ASN A 259 -15.27 -5.46 -11.94
N THR A 260 -15.74 -6.56 -11.35
CA THR A 260 -14.93 -7.77 -11.15
C THR A 260 -14.57 -8.46 -12.46
N ILE A 261 -15.45 -8.41 -13.48
CA ILE A 261 -15.17 -8.95 -14.82
C ILE A 261 -14.08 -8.11 -15.52
N LYS A 262 -14.17 -6.77 -15.45
CA LYS A 262 -13.13 -5.90 -16.01
C LYS A 262 -11.79 -6.16 -15.34
N LEU A 263 -11.76 -6.27 -14.01
CA LEU A 263 -10.55 -6.56 -13.25
C LEU A 263 -9.91 -7.89 -13.65
N LEU A 264 -10.71 -8.98 -13.72
CA LEU A 264 -10.21 -10.29 -14.15
C LEU A 264 -9.66 -10.27 -15.59
N SER A 265 -10.25 -9.47 -16.48
CA SER A 265 -9.80 -9.31 -17.87
C SER A 265 -8.64 -8.31 -18.06
N ALA A 266 -8.23 -7.58 -17.02
CA ALA A 266 -7.35 -6.42 -17.14
C ALA A 266 -5.97 -6.77 -17.72
N HIS A 267 -5.38 -7.89 -17.27
CA HIS A 267 -4.09 -8.38 -17.74
C HIS A 267 -4.09 -8.71 -19.24
N VAL A 268 -5.18 -9.28 -19.75
CA VAL A 268 -5.34 -9.61 -21.17
C VAL A 268 -5.47 -8.34 -22.03
N ARG A 269 -6.07 -7.29 -21.47
CA ARG A 269 -6.41 -6.03 -22.15
C ARG A 269 -5.42 -4.89 -21.92
N THR A 270 -4.25 -5.17 -21.31
CA THR A 270 -3.25 -4.15 -20.96
C THR A 270 -3.86 -2.98 -20.18
N LYS A 271 -4.74 -3.30 -19.22
CA LYS A 271 -5.43 -2.36 -18.34
C LYS A 271 -4.86 -2.38 -16.93
N SER A 272 -5.00 -1.27 -16.23
CA SER A 272 -4.62 -1.10 -14.82
C SER A 272 -5.81 -1.40 -13.89
N PHE A 273 -5.57 -1.43 -12.58
CA PHE A 273 -6.65 -1.58 -11.60
C PHE A 273 -7.69 -0.45 -11.72
N LYS A 274 -7.23 0.79 -11.91
CA LYS A 274 -8.07 1.99 -12.08
C LYS A 274 -9.08 1.85 -13.21
N ASP A 275 -8.74 1.18 -14.31
CA ASP A 275 -9.65 0.94 -15.44
C ASP A 275 -10.86 0.04 -15.08
N SER A 276 -10.79 -0.69 -13.96
CA SER A 276 -11.90 -1.49 -13.45
C SER A 276 -12.89 -0.69 -12.60
N LEU A 277 -12.51 0.51 -12.16
CA LEU A 277 -13.34 1.39 -11.34
C LEU A 277 -14.46 2.01 -12.19
N THR A 278 -15.64 2.13 -11.60
CA THR A 278 -16.82 2.72 -12.22
C THR A 278 -17.68 3.35 -11.15
N TRP A 279 -17.99 4.63 -11.31
CA TRP A 279 -18.90 5.34 -10.42
C TRP A 279 -20.35 5.11 -10.83
N LYS A 280 -21.24 4.84 -9.87
CA LYS A 280 -22.70 4.72 -10.10
C LYS A 280 -23.48 5.64 -9.17
N HIS A 281 -23.97 6.77 -9.70
CA HIS A 281 -24.74 7.78 -8.97
C HIS A 281 -26.09 7.26 -8.43
N ASP A 282 -26.78 6.40 -9.18
CA ASP A 282 -28.24 6.25 -9.04
C ASP A 282 -28.72 5.08 -8.18
N GLN A 283 -27.84 4.47 -7.40
CA GLN A 283 -28.21 3.26 -6.65
C GLN A 283 -28.33 3.60 -5.17
N LYS A 284 -29.54 4.08 -4.78
CA LYS A 284 -29.99 4.11 -3.39
C LYS A 284 -29.73 2.71 -2.78
N VAL A 285 -29.02 2.71 -1.64
CA VAL A 285 -28.56 1.55 -0.86
C VAL A 285 -29.72 0.66 -0.42
#